data_AF-A0A8I1RGQ5-F1
#
_entry.id   AF-A0A8I1RGQ5-F1
#
_cell.length_a   1.000
_cell.length_b   1.000
_cell.length_c   1.000
_cell.angle_alpha   90.00
_cell.angle_beta   90.00
_cell.angle_gamma   90.00
#
_symmetry.space_group_name_H-M   'P 1'
#
loop_
_entity.id
_entity.type
_entity.pdbx_description
1 polymer ?
#
loop_
_entity_poly.entity_id
_entity_poly.type
_entity_poly.pdbx_seq_one_letter_code
_entity_poly.pdbx_strand_id
1 'polypeptide(L)'
;MIRKTIAGALLLGLAAGCHGGDTSRAMPRLAGPAGIARAAECHAALQALADAYSRLAERSSGAERGRLANQAIERELDAAAYRLEADRIGAEIGYSGAQVDRLLIDAARERQARPPDTSAGELARQPERCPPPEPGA
;
A
#
# COMPACT_ATOMS: atom_id res chain seq x y z
N MET A 1 32.21 -27.66 61.30
CA MET A 1 32.53 -28.14 59.94
C MET A 1 31.23 -28.46 59.20
N ILE A 2 31.08 -27.92 57.98
CA ILE A 2 30.28 -28.44 56.84
C ILE A 2 28.74 -28.29 56.94
N ARG A 3 28.17 -27.21 56.36
CA ARG A 3 27.48 -27.02 55.04
C ARG A 3 25.96 -27.16 55.17
N LYS A 4 25.16 -26.09 54.97
CA LYS A 4 24.57 -25.60 53.69
C LYS A 4 23.85 -26.75 52.94
N THR A 5 22.57 -26.68 52.54
CA THR A 5 21.94 -25.65 51.70
C THR A 5 20.41 -25.86 51.63
N ILE A 6 19.67 -24.76 51.86
CA ILE A 6 18.44 -24.25 51.22
C ILE A 6 17.59 -25.23 50.40
N ALA A 7 16.37 -25.44 50.90
CA ALA A 7 15.19 -25.85 50.16
C ALA A 7 14.64 -24.68 49.31
N GLY A 8 14.12 -24.95 48.12
CA GLY A 8 13.40 -23.92 47.37
C GLY A 8 13.05 -24.26 45.93
N ALA A 9 11.97 -25.03 45.79
CA ALA A 9 10.95 -25.00 44.72
C ALA A 9 11.34 -24.81 43.24
N LEU A 10 10.98 -25.85 42.48
CA LEU A 10 10.35 -25.82 41.15
C LEU A 10 9.96 -24.43 40.61
N LEU A 11 10.36 -24.16 39.36
CA LEU A 11 9.39 -24.06 38.26
C LEU A 11 10.10 -24.19 36.92
N LEU A 12 9.61 -25.16 36.13
CA LEU A 12 9.96 -25.43 34.76
C LEU A 12 9.65 -24.20 33.89
N GLY A 13 10.69 -23.62 33.28
CA GLY A 13 10.52 -22.74 32.13
C GLY A 13 10.26 -23.58 30.89
N LEU A 14 8.98 -23.84 30.59
CA LEU A 14 8.56 -24.36 29.29
C LEU A 14 8.76 -23.31 28.20
N ALA A 15 9.13 -23.84 27.03
CA ALA A 15 9.26 -23.20 25.74
C ALA A 15 8.16 -22.19 25.40
N ALA A 16 8.58 -21.08 24.79
CA ALA A 16 7.92 -20.53 23.62
C ALA A 16 8.95 -19.77 22.79
N GLY A 17 9.39 -20.37 21.70
CA GLY A 17 9.99 -19.63 20.61
C GLY A 17 8.94 -18.64 20.07
N CYS A 18 9.14 -17.36 20.34
CA CYS A 18 8.68 -16.30 19.45
C CYS A 18 9.94 -15.93 18.66
N HIS A 19 10.20 -16.52 17.49
CA HIS A 19 9.74 -15.90 16.23
C HIS A 19 9.45 -14.41 16.44
N GLY A 20 10.52 -13.65 16.68
CA GLY A 20 10.57 -12.24 16.33
C GLY A 20 10.41 -12.15 14.82
N GLY A 21 9.16 -12.24 14.38
CA GLY A 21 8.74 -11.89 13.04
C GLY A 21 8.96 -10.40 12.88
N ASP A 22 10.20 -10.05 12.56
CA ASP A 22 10.60 -8.76 12.03
C ASP A 22 9.96 -8.63 10.63
N THR A 23 8.65 -8.38 10.59
CA THR A 23 7.91 -8.09 9.35
C THR A 23 7.40 -6.66 9.31
N SER A 24 7.86 -5.81 10.22
CA SER A 24 7.89 -4.37 9.98
C SER A 24 9.15 -4.08 9.18
N ARG A 25 9.20 -4.48 7.91
CA ARG A 25 10.05 -3.73 6.97
C ARG A 25 9.53 -2.30 7.06
N ALA A 26 10.22 -1.46 7.83
CA ALA A 26 10.06 -0.03 7.77
C ALA A 26 10.32 0.34 6.31
N MET A 27 9.24 0.47 5.54
CA MET A 27 9.33 0.87 4.15
C MET A 27 10.01 2.24 4.13
N PRO A 28 10.90 2.50 3.16
CA PRO A 28 11.51 3.81 3.05
C PRO A 28 10.41 4.85 2.96
N ARG A 29 10.46 5.83 3.87
CA ARG A 29 9.56 6.97 3.89
C ARG A 29 9.52 7.59 2.50
N LEU A 30 8.31 7.82 1.96
CA LEU A 30 8.16 8.51 0.69
C LEU A 30 8.69 9.94 0.88
N ALA A 31 9.82 10.23 0.25
CA ALA A 31 10.49 11.52 0.36
C ALA A 31 11.26 11.83 -0.92
N GLY A 32 11.43 13.13 -1.19
CA GLY A 32 12.16 13.58 -2.36
C GLY A 32 11.49 13.22 -3.70
N PRO A 33 12.21 13.40 -4.82
CA PRO A 33 11.69 13.07 -6.14
C PRO A 33 11.26 11.60 -6.29
N ALA A 34 11.98 10.68 -5.66
CA ALA A 34 11.63 9.25 -5.65
C ALA A 34 10.32 8.96 -4.91
N GLY A 35 10.03 9.70 -3.84
CA GLY A 35 8.76 9.63 -3.12
C GLY A 35 7.58 10.04 -3.99
N ILE A 36 7.72 11.14 -4.76
CA ILE A 36 6.68 11.60 -5.69
C ILE A 36 6.44 10.57 -6.80
N ALA A 37 7.52 10.06 -7.40
CA ALA A 37 7.42 9.03 -8.45
C ALA A 37 6.69 7.79 -7.93
N ARG A 38 7.02 7.33 -6.72
CA ARG A 38 6.36 6.18 -6.11
C ARG A 38 4.89 6.43 -5.78
N ALA A 39 4.56 7.61 -5.25
CA ALA A 39 3.18 8.00 -5.01
C ALA A 39 2.38 8.05 -6.32
N ALA A 40 2.97 8.58 -7.40
CA ALA A 40 2.35 8.63 -8.72
C ALA A 40 2.13 7.24 -9.33
N GLU A 41 3.09 6.33 -9.21
CA GLU A 41 2.93 4.92 -9.62
C GLU A 41 1.75 4.25 -8.89
N CYS A 42 1.65 4.47 -7.57
CA CYS A 42 0.58 3.90 -6.75
C CYS A 42 -0.78 4.50 -7.07
N HIS A 43 -0.85 5.82 -7.27
CA HIS A 43 -2.05 6.49 -7.76
C HIS A 43 -2.53 5.87 -9.08
N ALA A 44 -1.65 5.76 -10.09
CA ALA A 44 -1.98 5.20 -11.40
C ALA A 44 -2.41 3.72 -11.33
N ALA A 45 -1.75 2.92 -10.49
CA ALA A 45 -2.09 1.52 -10.26
C ALA A 45 -3.50 1.36 -9.66
N LEU A 46 -3.83 2.15 -8.64
CA LEU A 46 -5.11 2.09 -7.94
C LEU A 46 -6.25 2.65 -8.78
N GLN A 47 -6.03 3.71 -9.56
CA GLN A 47 -7.02 4.18 -10.55
C GLN A 47 -7.31 3.10 -11.61
N ALA A 48 -6.28 2.44 -12.13
CA ALA A 48 -6.49 1.37 -13.10
C ALA A 48 -7.28 0.18 -12.52
N LEU A 49 -7.10 -0.11 -11.23
CA LEU A 49 -7.87 -1.11 -10.50
C LEU A 49 -9.33 -0.68 -10.29
N ALA A 50 -9.56 0.56 -9.86
CA ALA A 50 -10.89 1.14 -9.72
C ALA A 50 -11.66 1.03 -11.05
N ASP A 51 -11.04 1.46 -12.14
CA ASP A 51 -11.59 1.38 -13.49
C ASP A 51 -11.93 -0.06 -13.91
N ALA A 52 -11.08 -1.02 -13.55
CA ALA A 52 -11.33 -2.43 -13.82
C ALA A 52 -12.54 -2.95 -13.04
N TYR A 53 -12.66 -2.63 -11.76
CA TYR A 53 -13.81 -2.99 -10.93
C TYR A 53 -15.10 -2.30 -11.39
N SER A 54 -15.06 -1.03 -11.76
CA SER A 54 -16.19 -0.31 -12.34
C SER A 54 -16.70 -0.97 -13.61
N ARG A 55 -15.81 -1.28 -14.56
CA ARG A 55 -16.17 -2.00 -15.79
C ARG A 55 -16.73 -3.40 -15.52
N LEU A 56 -16.24 -4.09 -14.49
CA LEU A 56 -16.76 -5.40 -14.07
C LEU A 56 -18.16 -5.26 -13.43
N ALA A 57 -18.36 -4.24 -12.59
CA ALA A 57 -19.63 -3.95 -11.95
C ALA A 57 -20.72 -3.64 -13.00
N GLU A 58 -20.39 -2.86 -14.04
CA GLU A 58 -21.30 -2.56 -15.16
C GLU A 58 -21.80 -3.80 -15.90
N ARG A 59 -20.98 -4.87 -15.97
CA ARG A 59 -21.32 -6.15 -16.61
C ARG A 59 -21.93 -7.17 -15.65
N SER A 60 -21.99 -6.85 -14.36
CA SER A 60 -22.47 -7.75 -13.29
C SER A 60 -23.86 -7.36 -12.83
N SER A 61 -24.50 -8.23 -12.05
CA SER A 61 -25.86 -8.01 -11.53
C SER A 61 -25.99 -8.42 -10.06
N GLY A 62 -27.08 -8.00 -9.42
CA GLY A 62 -27.40 -8.34 -8.03
C GLY A 62 -26.33 -7.90 -7.03
N ALA A 63 -26.10 -8.73 -6.00
CA ALA A 63 -25.12 -8.46 -4.95
C ALA A 63 -23.68 -8.31 -5.48
N GLU A 64 -23.34 -8.99 -6.58
CA GLU A 64 -22.01 -8.92 -7.17
C GLU A 64 -21.69 -7.54 -7.74
N ARG A 65 -22.66 -6.93 -8.44
CA ARG A 65 -22.52 -5.55 -8.92
C ARG A 65 -22.24 -4.58 -7.76
N GLY A 66 -22.95 -4.73 -6.65
CA GLY A 66 -22.74 -3.90 -5.46
C GLY A 66 -21.35 -4.08 -4.84
N ARG A 67 -20.87 -5.33 -4.72
CA ARG A 67 -19.52 -5.62 -4.22
C ARG A 67 -18.43 -5.00 -5.08
N LEU A 68 -18.51 -5.19 -6.40
CA LEU A 68 -17.53 -4.64 -7.34
C LEU A 68 -17.55 -3.11 -7.35
N ALA A 69 -18.73 -2.48 -7.29
CA ALA A 69 -18.83 -1.03 -7.20
C ALA A 69 -18.18 -0.48 -5.92
N ASN A 70 -18.40 -1.13 -4.78
CA ASN A 70 -17.73 -0.73 -3.52
C ASN A 70 -16.21 -0.90 -3.61
N GLN A 71 -15.74 -2.00 -4.20
CA GLN A 71 -14.30 -2.20 -4.43
C GLN A 71 -13.71 -1.12 -5.34
N ALA A 72 -14.44 -0.68 -6.37
CA ALA A 72 -13.99 0.43 -7.21
C ALA A 72 -13.82 1.71 -6.39
N ILE A 73 -14.83 2.08 -5.60
CA ILE A 73 -14.80 3.26 -4.72
C ILE A 73 -13.63 3.21 -3.74
N GLU A 74 -13.40 2.07 -3.08
CA GLU A 74 -12.27 1.90 -2.16
C GLU A 74 -10.93 2.18 -2.85
N ARG A 75 -10.75 1.70 -4.09
CA ARG A 75 -9.50 1.95 -4.85
C ARG A 75 -9.39 3.38 -5.34
N GLU A 76 -10.50 4.05 -5.65
CA GLU A 76 -10.48 5.49 -5.97
C GLU A 76 -10.05 6.33 -4.76
N LEU A 77 -10.55 6.00 -3.57
CA LEU A 77 -10.17 6.66 -2.32
C LEU A 77 -8.69 6.43 -2.00
N ASP A 78 -8.21 5.19 -2.14
CA ASP A 78 -6.78 4.87 -1.97
C ASP A 78 -5.93 5.68 -2.97
N ALA A 79 -6.33 5.74 -4.24
CA ALA A 79 -5.63 6.52 -5.26
C ALA A 79 -5.59 8.02 -4.92
N ALA A 80 -6.69 8.58 -4.42
CA ALA A 80 -6.76 9.97 -4.01
C ALA A 80 -5.80 10.27 -2.86
N ALA A 81 -5.63 9.34 -1.92
CA ALA A 81 -4.67 9.48 -0.82
C ALA A 81 -3.22 9.57 -1.33
N TYR A 82 -2.84 8.78 -2.34
CA TYR A 82 -1.51 8.91 -2.96
C TYR A 82 -1.32 10.20 -3.75
N ARG A 83 -2.40 10.76 -4.34
CA ARG A 83 -2.32 12.08 -4.95
C ARG A 83 -1.98 13.14 -3.91
N LEU A 84 -2.70 13.14 -2.78
CA LEU A 84 -2.44 14.07 -1.68
C LEU A 84 -1.00 13.94 -1.15
N GLU A 85 -0.50 12.71 -1.06
CA GLU A 85 0.88 12.45 -0.65
C GLU A 85 1.90 12.96 -1.68
N ALA A 86 1.66 12.76 -2.98
CA ALA A 86 2.49 13.30 -4.05
C ALA A 86 2.51 14.85 -4.03
N ASP A 87 1.36 15.48 -3.79
CA ASP A 87 1.24 16.93 -3.63
C ASP A 87 2.01 17.43 -2.40
N ARG A 88 1.91 16.73 -1.26
CA ARG A 88 2.65 17.04 -0.03
C ARG A 88 4.16 16.98 -0.26
N ILE A 89 4.66 15.86 -0.76
CA ILE A 89 6.10 15.68 -1.04
C ILE A 89 6.57 16.68 -2.10
N GLY A 90 5.74 16.93 -3.12
CA GLY A 90 5.98 17.95 -4.14
C GLY A 90 6.20 19.32 -3.54
N ALA A 91 5.30 19.77 -2.67
CA ALA A 91 5.43 21.04 -1.97
C ALA A 91 6.71 21.10 -1.10
N GLU A 92 7.05 20.01 -0.41
CA GLU A 92 8.25 19.93 0.44
C GLU A 92 9.56 20.12 -0.35
N ILE A 93 9.59 19.72 -1.62
CA ILE A 93 10.79 19.84 -2.46
C ILE A 93 10.70 20.95 -3.53
N GLY A 94 9.68 21.82 -3.44
CA GLY A 94 9.52 22.99 -4.31
C GLY A 94 8.94 22.68 -5.70
N TYR A 95 8.24 21.57 -5.89
CA TYR A 95 7.48 21.30 -7.10
C TYR A 95 6.14 22.05 -7.05
N SER A 96 5.75 22.65 -8.18
CA SER A 96 4.39 23.17 -8.36
C SER A 96 3.39 22.03 -8.54
N GLY A 97 2.12 22.29 -8.21
CA GLY A 97 1.04 21.33 -8.48
C GLY A 97 1.00 20.88 -9.95
N ALA A 98 1.28 21.77 -10.90
CA ALA A 98 1.36 21.43 -12.32
C ALA A 98 2.52 20.47 -12.66
N GLN A 99 3.62 20.48 -11.90
CA GLN A 99 4.70 19.50 -12.07
C GLN A 99 4.30 18.14 -11.48
N VAL A 100 3.63 18.13 -10.32
CA VAL A 100 3.10 16.89 -9.73
C VAL A 100 2.04 16.26 -10.63
N ASP A 101 1.11 17.06 -11.16
CA ASP A 101 0.08 16.60 -12.12
C ASP A 101 0.70 15.95 -13.37
N ARG A 102 1.79 16.52 -13.91
CA ARG A 102 2.50 15.90 -15.04
C ARG A 102 3.07 14.53 -14.68
N LEU A 103 3.67 14.39 -13.50
CA LEU A 103 4.20 13.11 -13.03
C LEU A 103 3.08 12.07 -12.84
N LEU A 104 1.92 12.47 -12.33
CA LEU A 104 0.74 11.61 -12.21
C LEU A 104 0.23 11.15 -13.59
N ILE A 105 0.16 12.08 -14.54
CA ILE A 105 -0.25 11.78 -15.92
C ILE A 105 0.75 10.83 -16.60
N ASP A 106 2.05 11.07 -16.44
CA ASP A 106 3.09 10.24 -17.04
C ASP A 106 3.08 8.83 -16.44
N ALA A 107 2.92 8.69 -15.12
CA ALA A 107 2.73 7.39 -14.47
C ALA A 107 1.48 6.65 -14.98
N ALA A 108 0.37 7.35 -15.20
CA ALA A 108 -0.85 6.77 -15.78
C ALA A 108 -0.62 6.30 -17.22
N ARG A 109 0.12 7.06 -18.03
CA ARG A 109 0.47 6.68 -19.41
C ARG A 109 1.39 5.47 -19.45
N GLU A 110 2.44 5.45 -18.64
CA GLU A 110 3.35 4.30 -18.52
C GLU A 110 2.60 3.05 -18.11
N ARG A 111 1.63 3.19 -17.19
CA ARG A 111 0.77 2.10 -16.76
C ARG A 111 -0.09 1.56 -17.91
N GLN A 112 -0.70 2.44 -18.70
CA GLN A 112 -1.50 2.06 -19.86
C GLN A 112 -0.66 1.45 -20.99
N ALA A 113 0.59 1.90 -21.16
CA ALA A 113 1.52 1.36 -22.15
C ALA A 113 2.07 -0.03 -21.76
N ARG A 114 1.93 -0.44 -20.50
CA ARG A 114 2.33 -1.77 -20.05
C ARG A 114 1.38 -2.80 -20.67
N PRO A 115 1.89 -3.89 -21.29
CA PRO A 115 1.04 -4.95 -21.80
C PRO A 115 0.09 -5.44 -20.71
N PRO A 116 -1.15 -5.86 -21.05
CA PRO A 116 -2.09 -6.44 -20.11
C PRO A 116 -1.65 -7.84 -19.69
N ASP A 117 -0.48 -7.97 -19.06
CA ASP A 117 -0.01 -9.20 -18.42
C ASP A 117 -0.58 -9.35 -17.01
N THR A 118 -1.45 -8.41 -16.61
CA THR A 118 -2.21 -8.44 -15.35
C THR A 118 -3.25 -9.56 -15.36
N SER A 119 -2.78 -10.78 -15.15
CA SER A 119 -3.60 -11.82 -14.52
C SER A 119 -4.29 -11.24 -13.28
N ALA A 120 -5.49 -11.73 -12.93
CA ALA A 120 -6.21 -11.31 -11.73
C ALA A 120 -5.31 -11.35 -10.47
N GLY A 121 -4.31 -12.24 -10.44
CA GLY A 121 -3.31 -12.34 -9.37
C GLY A 121 -2.28 -11.19 -9.30
N GLU A 122 -2.06 -10.43 -10.36
CA GLU A 122 -1.22 -9.21 -10.34
C GLU A 122 -2.04 -7.96 -10.00
N LEU A 123 -3.34 -7.96 -10.30
CA LEU A 123 -4.29 -6.97 -9.79
C LEU A 123 -4.49 -7.13 -8.27
N ALA A 124 -4.61 -8.38 -7.79
CA ALA A 124 -4.76 -8.69 -6.36
C ALA A 124 -3.53 -8.33 -5.52
N ARG A 125 -2.31 -8.35 -6.09
CA ARG A 125 -1.04 -8.05 -5.39
C ARG A 125 -0.62 -6.58 -5.45
N GLN A 126 -1.36 -5.72 -6.16
CA GLN A 126 -1.00 -4.31 -6.28
C GLN A 126 -1.20 -3.47 -5.02
N PRO A 127 -2.26 -3.68 -4.22
CA PRO A 127 -2.39 -3.03 -2.92
C PRO A 127 -1.18 -3.33 -2.00
N GLU A 128 -0.63 -4.55 -2.05
CA GLU A 128 0.56 -4.93 -1.26
C GLU A 128 1.84 -4.21 -1.70
N ARG A 129 1.87 -3.69 -2.94
CA ARG A 129 3.01 -2.91 -3.46
C ARG A 129 2.91 -1.44 -3.04
N CYS A 130 1.75 -0.95 -2.64
CA CYS A 130 1.51 0.45 -2.32
C CYS A 130 1.32 0.59 -0.81
N PRO A 131 2.38 0.96 -0.05
CA PRO A 131 2.28 1.11 1.40
C PRO A 131 1.36 2.28 1.75
N PRO A 132 0.42 2.12 2.70
CA PRO A 132 -0.56 3.15 3.01
C PRO A 132 0.12 4.51 3.19
N PRO A 133 -0.41 5.59 2.59
CA PRO A 133 0.18 6.92 2.75
C PRO A 133 0.19 7.26 4.24
N GLU A 134 1.27 7.90 4.72
CA GLU A 134 1.34 8.23 6.15
C GLU A 134 0.19 9.18 6.51
N PRO A 135 -0.51 8.96 7.63
CA PRO A 135 -1.48 9.92 8.11
C PRO A 135 -0.74 11.24 8.38
N GLY A 136 -1.21 12.32 7.76
CA GLY A 136 -0.60 13.64 7.86
C GLY A 136 -0.26 14.00 9.31
N ALA A 137 1.02 14.31 9.53
CA ALA A 137 1.53 14.84 10.78
C ALA A 137 1.07 16.29 11.01
#